data_AF-A0A2R2W7N5-F1
#
_entry.id   AF-A0A2R2W7N5-F1
#
_cell.length_a   1.000
_cell.length_b   1.000
_cell.length_c   1.000
_cell.angle_alpha   90.00
_cell.angle_beta   90.00
_cell.angle_gamma   90.00
#
_symmetry.space_group_name_H-M   'P 1'
#
loop_
_entity.id
_entity.type
_entity.pdbx_description
1 polymer ?
#
loop_
_entity_poly.entity_id
_entity_poly.type
_entity_poly.pdbx_seq_one_letter_code
_entity_poly.pdbx_strand_id
1 'polypeptide(L)' 'MTTVTRRWTRTALLARLRASDAIDRDTLLTPRERAECRVELFRIASDVDAGRLDSVEAEERFSRLSGLLLVA' A
#
# COMPACT_ATOMS: atom_id res chain seq x y z
N MET A 1 11.25 14.14 -20.05
CA MET A 1 10.78 14.82 -18.82
C MET A 1 9.68 13.98 -18.20
N THR A 2 10.02 13.12 -17.23
CA THR A 2 9.03 12.43 -16.40
C THR A 2 8.45 13.44 -15.42
N THR A 3 7.21 13.86 -15.65
CA THR A 3 6.44 14.63 -14.67
C THR A 3 6.26 13.78 -13.41
N VAL A 4 7.10 14.02 -12.40
CA VAL A 4 6.93 13.47 -11.04
C VAL A 4 5.63 14.05 -10.50
N THR A 5 4.53 13.36 -10.76
CA THR A 5 3.22 13.75 -10.26
C THR A 5 3.15 13.27 -8.82
N ARG A 6 3.54 14.16 -7.89
CA ARG A 6 3.36 14.01 -6.43
C ARG A 6 1.88 14.02 -5.99
N ARG A 7 0.99 13.66 -6.91
CA ARG A 7 -0.46 13.65 -6.75
C ARG A 7 -0.87 12.20 -6.95
N TRP A 8 -1.73 11.70 -6.07
CA TRP A 8 -2.29 10.36 -6.15
C TRP A 8 -2.75 10.03 -7.57
N THR A 9 -2.19 8.97 -8.14
CA THR A 9 -2.69 8.39 -9.38
C THR A 9 -3.86 7.46 -9.06
N ARG A 10 -4.72 7.23 -10.06
CA ARG A 10 -5.80 6.24 -9.96
C ARG A 10 -5.26 4.85 -9.63
N THR A 11 -4.13 4.46 -10.21
CA THR A 11 -3.52 3.15 -10.01
C THR A 11 -3.01 2.97 -8.58
N ALA A 12 -2.33 3.98 -8.01
CA ALA A 12 -1.89 3.98 -6.61
C ALA A 12 -3.06 3.86 -5.62
N LEU A 13 -4.18 4.56 -5.89
CA LEU A 13 -5.40 4.44 -5.07
C LEU A 13 -6.01 3.04 -5.14
N LEU A 14 -6.07 2.44 -6.34
CA LEU A 14 -6.58 1.07 -6.51
C LEU A 14 -5.67 0.05 -5.81
N ALA A 15 -4.35 0.21 -5.90
CA ALA A 15 -3.39 -0.64 -5.20
C ALA A 15 -3.54 -0.55 -3.68
N ARG A 16 -3.72 0.67 -3.14
CA ARG A 16 -4.02 0.88 -1.71
C ARG A 16 -5.29 0.16 -1.26
N LEU A 17 -6.38 0.25 -2.03
CA LEU A 17 -7.64 -0.43 -1.71
C LEU A 17 -7.48 -1.94 -1.71
N ARG A 18 -6.78 -2.49 -2.71
CA ARG A 18 -6.47 -3.94 -2.78
C ARG A 18 -5.64 -4.40 -1.60
N ALA A 19 -4.63 -3.63 -1.20
CA ALA A 19 -3.82 -3.94 -0.03
C ALA A 19 -4.65 -3.92 1.26
N SER A 20 -5.56 -2.95 1.43
CA SER A 20 -6.47 -2.91 2.58
C SER A 20 -7.38 -4.13 2.63
N ASP A 21 -8.03 -4.46 1.51
CA ASP A 21 -8.92 -5.62 1.42
C ASP A 21 -8.18 -6.94 1.69
N ALA A 22 -6.96 -7.08 1.16
CA ALA A 22 -6.12 -8.25 1.43
C ALA A 22 -5.80 -8.39 2.91
N ILE A 23 -5.44 -7.30 3.62
CA ILE A 23 -5.17 -7.34 5.07
C ILE A 23 -6.42 -7.68 5.88
N ASP A 24 -7.58 -7.18 5.46
CA ASP A 24 -8.86 -7.43 6.14
C ASP A 24 -9.34 -8.88 5.97
N ARG A 25 -9.09 -9.47 4.79
CA ARG A 25 -9.48 -10.84 4.44
C ARG A 25 -8.45 -11.90 4.78
N ASP A 26 -7.22 -11.50 5.10
CA ASP A 26 -6.17 -12.43 5.49
C ASP A 26 -6.54 -13.20 6.76
N THR A 27 -6.43 -14.53 6.68
CA THR A 27 -6.71 -15.47 7.77
C THR A 27 -5.45 -16.15 8.30
N LEU A 28 -4.28 -15.84 7.74
CA LEU A 28 -3.03 -16.58 7.96
C LEU A 28 -2.08 -15.83 8.89
N LEU A 29 -2.06 -14.50 8.77
CA LEU A 29 -1.34 -13.64 9.68
C LEU A 29 -2.00 -13.60 11.05
N THR A 30 -1.16 -13.57 12.07
CA THR A 30 -1.58 -13.26 13.43
C THR A 30 -2.22 -11.86 13.50
N PRO A 31 -3.03 -11.58 14.53
CA PRO A 31 -3.57 -10.23 14.75
C PRO A 31 -2.48 -9.15 14.80
N ARG A 32 -1.30 -9.48 15.32
CA ARG A 32 -0.15 -8.58 15.38
C ARG A 32 0.38 -8.27 13.99
N GLU A 33 0.68 -9.28 13.18
CA GLU A 33 1.20 -9.09 11.83
C GLU A 33 0.20 -8.30 10.96
N ARG A 34 -1.10 -8.56 11.08
CA ARG A 34 -2.12 -7.74 10.39
C ARG A 34 -2.13 -6.28 10.86
N ALA A 35 -1.88 -6.02 12.14
CA ALA A 35 -1.75 -4.66 12.64
C ALA A 35 -0.49 -3.97 12.09
N GLU A 36 0.63 -4.70 12.00
CA GLU A 36 1.89 -4.21 11.41
C GLU A 36 1.69 -3.86 9.92
N CYS A 37 0.99 -4.70 9.15
CA CYS A 37 0.62 -4.40 7.77
C CYS A 37 -0.29 -3.15 7.65
N ARG A 38 -1.23 -2.95 8.58
CA ARG A 38 -2.07 -1.74 8.60
C ARG A 38 -1.27 -0.48 8.88
N VAL A 39 -0.32 -0.55 9.81
CA VAL A 39 0.60 0.56 10.10
C VAL A 39 1.44 0.89 8.87
N GLU A 40 1.94 -0.12 8.16
CA GLU A 40 2.72 0.09 6.94
C GLU A 40 1.87 0.70 5.82
N LEU A 41 0.64 0.22 5.62
CA LEU A 41 -0.31 0.81 4.66
C LEU A 41 -0.55 2.30 4.95
N PHE A 42 -0.70 2.66 6.23
CA PHE A 42 -0.88 4.06 6.64
C PHE A 42 0.39 4.89 6.44
N ARG A 43 1.57 4.32 6.71
CA ARG A 43 2.87 4.98 6.50
C ARG A 43 3.08 5.33 5.04
N ILE A 44 2.87 4.38 4.12
CA ILE A 44 3.01 4.61 2.68
C ILE A 44 2.07 5.73 2.22
N ALA A 45 0.79 5.69 2.64
CA ALA A 45 -0.18 6.74 2.29
C ALA A 45 0.26 8.12 2.82
N SER A 46 0.73 8.18 4.07
CA SER A 46 1.22 9.41 4.69
C SER A 46 2.45 9.98 3.98
N ASP A 47 3.33 9.12 3.46
CA ASP A 47 4.51 9.54 2.70
C ASP A 47 4.14 10.10 1.32
N VAL A 48 3.10 9.56 0.66
CA VAL A 48 2.55 10.14 -0.57
C VAL A 48 1.93 11.50 -0.29
N ASP A 49 1.09 11.60 0.75
CA ASP A 49 0.42 12.85 1.12
C ASP A 49 1.43 13.95 1.48
N ALA A 50 2.55 13.57 2.11
CA ALA A 50 3.64 14.49 2.41
C ALA A 50 4.60 14.75 1.23
N GLY A 51 4.38 14.12 0.07
CA GLY A 51 5.25 14.24 -1.10
C GLY A 51 6.65 13.65 -0.93
N ARG A 52 6.84 12.79 0.08
CA ARG A 52 8.09 12.01 0.31
C ARG A 52 8.17 10.76 -0.56
N LEU A 53 7.02 10.29 -1.04
CA LEU A 53 6.90 9.13 -1.90
C LEU A 53 6.10 9.52 -3.15
N ASP A 54 6.57 9.13 -4.33
CA ASP A 54 5.79 9.31 -5.54
C ASP A 54 4.72 8.21 -5.70
N SER A 55 3.73 8.48 -6.54
CA SER A 55 2.58 7.57 -6.72
C SER A 55 2.94 6.22 -7.35
N VAL A 56 4.01 6.16 -8.17
CA VAL A 56 4.44 4.91 -8.81
C VAL A 56 5.13 4.02 -7.78
N GLU A 57 6.03 4.60 -6.98
CA GLU A 57 6.69 3.88 -5.89
C GLU A 57 5.68 3.43 -4.83
N ALA A 58 4.68 4.26 -4.53
CA ALA A 58 3.58 3.88 -3.64
C ALA A 58 2.77 2.69 -4.18
N GLU A 59 2.44 2.68 -5.47
CA GLU A 59 1.74 1.57 -6.12
C GLU A 59 2.51 0.25 -5.97
N GLU A 60 3.82 0.24 -6.18
CA GLU A 60 4.66 -0.94 -6.03
C GLU A 60 4.71 -1.42 -4.57
N ARG A 61 4.79 -0.49 -3.61
CA ARG A 61 4.78 -0.83 -2.18
C ARG A 61 3.44 -1.40 -1.73
N PHE A 62 2.31 -0.80 -2.15
CA PHE A 62 0.98 -1.37 -1.91
C PHE A 62 0.82 -2.75 -2.55
N SER A 63 1.30 -2.92 -3.78
CA SER A 63 1.23 -4.20 -4.49
C SER A 63 2.03 -5.29 -3.77
N ARG A 64 3.20 -4.96 -3.20
CA ARG A 64 3.97 -5.88 -2.35
C ARG A 64 3.20 -6.28 -1.09
N LEU A 65 2.59 -5.31 -0.40
CA LEU A 65 1.72 -5.57 0.76
C LEU A 65 0.60 -6.56 0.42
N SER A 66 -0.09 -6.38 -0.71
CA SER A 66 -1.13 -7.31 -1.15
C SER A 66 -0.60 -8.65 -1.64
N GLY A 67 0.56 -8.67 -2.31
CA GLY A 67 1.15 -9.87 -2.89
C GLY A 67 1.71 -10.83 -1.85
N LEU A 68 2.22 -10.30 -0.74
CA LEU A 68 2.64 -11.10 0.42
C LEU A 68 1.48 -11.89 1.05
N LEU A 69 0.24 -11.41 0.89
CA LEU A 69 -0.98 -11.99 1.48
C LEU A 69 -1.69 -12.98 0.53
N LEU A 70 -1.36 -12.99 -0.76
CA LEU A 70 -1.94 -13.89 -1.76
C LEU A 70 -1.12 -15.18 -1.97
N VAL A 71 0.08 -15.25 -1.40
CA VAL A 71 1.02 -16.39 -1.54
C VAL A 71 1.19 -17.16 -0.22
N ALA A 72 0.79 -16.57 0.91
CA ALA A 72 0.65 -17.28 2.17
C ALA A 72 -0.58 -18.18 2.11
#